data_AF-A0A3M7MZA0-F1
#
_entry.id   AF-A0A3M7MZA0-F1
#
_cell.length_a   1.000
_cell.length_b   1.000
_cell.length_c   1.000
_cell.angle_alpha   90.00
_cell.angle_beta   90.00
_cell.angle_gamma   90.00
#
_symmetry.space_group_name_H-M   'P 1'
#
loop_
_entity.id
_entity.type
_entity.pdbx_description
1 polymer ?
#
loop_
_entity_poly.entity_id
_entity_poly.type
_entity_poly.pdbx_seq_one_letter_code
_entity_poly.pdbx_strand_id
1 'polypeptide(L)'
;MLDTICTFPLPADLFTQALHPSEPILSVGLSSGHVYTYRLPSLGDEDADSAADNVVKQIHHHDNQGSAVVNGVHNDGSSSSSNKNKSNNTNNNGPAPIISSLRRSSIASENGLGSIEQMWKTRRHKGSCRALVFNHDGSVSYSAGTDGLIKAFDTATGKVTWKSTLLPGASDGDGDADADAPSSMHALSPQALLLGTDNGKMYVYDLREPTGTRPSHDAWAPHGTEPVNGITPVPASAASTSGFPKQWVSVGGATLAVTDLRKGVLATSEDQEIELTRCVMVQGLKKGGTSVGEKVVVGQADGVVSLWERGVWGDLDERIVVDRAGEGIESLCQVPDGFRPRRQKNGQLCRMDEKLVAIGLASGLVRFARIGRNRVFEDWEVVHDELEGVTALGFDVCKRLITGGGQTIKIWTEAKGQPGGGRNANGDNASSRRKKRKRNKGKDKSGGIALNLSGVF
;
A
#
# COMPACT_ATOMS: atom_id res chain seq x y z
N MET A 1 -6.08 5.90 17.29
CA MET A 1 -6.12 4.45 17.01
C MET A 1 -6.84 4.25 15.68
N LEU A 2 -6.32 3.36 14.83
CA LEU A 2 -6.94 2.96 13.58
C LEU A 2 -7.71 1.67 13.82
N ASP A 3 -8.87 1.53 13.16
CA ASP A 3 -9.66 0.32 13.18
C ASP A 3 -9.52 -0.38 11.82
N THR A 4 -9.36 -1.70 11.86
CA THR A 4 -9.41 -2.53 10.65
C THR A 4 -10.86 -2.58 10.15
N ILE A 5 -11.10 -2.15 8.92
CA ILE A 5 -12.41 -2.30 8.26
C ILE A 5 -12.53 -3.70 7.67
N CYS A 6 -11.48 -4.16 7.02
CA CYS A 6 -11.46 -5.43 6.33
C CYS A 6 -10.07 -6.04 6.36
N THR A 7 -10.03 -7.35 6.59
CA THR A 7 -8.87 -8.20 6.37
C THR A 7 -9.30 -9.26 5.39
N PHE A 8 -8.54 -9.44 4.30
CA PHE A 8 -8.82 -10.53 3.38
C PHE A 8 -7.55 -11.28 2.99
N PRO A 9 -7.65 -12.61 2.86
CA PRO A 9 -6.53 -13.45 2.47
C PRO A 9 -6.33 -13.48 0.95
N LEU A 10 -5.09 -13.63 0.54
CA LEU A 10 -4.65 -13.88 -0.82
C LEU A 10 -4.35 -15.38 -0.99
N PRO A 11 -4.42 -15.92 -2.21
CA PRO A 11 -4.14 -17.34 -2.48
C PRO A 11 -2.64 -17.68 -2.58
N ALA A 12 -1.77 -16.67 -2.57
CA ALA A 12 -0.32 -16.79 -2.65
C ALA A 12 0.31 -15.47 -2.16
N ASP A 13 1.61 -15.50 -1.88
CA ASP A 13 2.30 -14.35 -1.27
C ASP A 13 2.27 -13.11 -2.17
N LEU A 14 2.10 -11.96 -1.54
CA LEU A 14 2.07 -10.64 -2.16
C LEU A 14 3.49 -10.20 -2.50
N PHE A 15 3.72 -9.90 -3.78
CA PHE A 15 4.96 -9.24 -4.22
C PHE A 15 4.77 -7.74 -4.45
N THR A 16 3.59 -7.32 -4.91
CA THR A 16 3.37 -5.93 -5.32
C THR A 16 1.91 -5.52 -5.17
N GLN A 17 1.72 -4.23 -4.87
CA GLN A 17 0.43 -3.62 -4.62
C GLN A 17 0.37 -2.27 -5.34
N ALA A 18 -0.73 -2.00 -6.04
CA ALA A 18 -1.00 -0.72 -6.66
C ALA A 18 -2.38 -0.20 -6.23
N LEU A 19 -2.45 1.08 -5.89
CA LEU A 19 -3.70 1.77 -5.55
C LEU A 19 -4.08 2.71 -6.68
N HIS A 20 -5.34 2.66 -7.08
CA HIS A 20 -5.84 3.48 -8.17
C HIS A 20 -5.85 4.97 -7.79
N PRO A 21 -5.46 5.87 -8.70
CA PRO A 21 -5.25 7.29 -8.36
C PRO A 21 -6.55 8.06 -8.07
N SER A 22 -7.69 7.60 -8.58
CA SER A 22 -8.97 8.35 -8.57
C SER A 22 -10.19 7.54 -8.11
N GLU A 23 -10.03 6.23 -7.84
CA GLU A 23 -11.12 5.33 -7.44
C GLU A 23 -10.65 4.44 -6.30
N PRO A 24 -11.56 3.92 -5.45
CA PRO A 24 -11.21 2.97 -4.39
C PRO A 24 -10.96 1.58 -5.00
N ILE A 25 -9.95 1.45 -5.85
CA ILE A 25 -9.54 0.21 -6.51
C ILE A 25 -8.12 -0.16 -6.06
N LEU A 26 -7.93 -1.44 -5.77
CA LEU A 26 -6.67 -2.05 -5.38
C LEU A 26 -6.33 -3.18 -6.37
N SER A 27 -5.13 -3.15 -6.93
CA SER A 27 -4.59 -4.29 -7.68
C SER A 27 -3.38 -4.87 -6.97
N VAL A 28 -3.25 -6.20 -6.99
CA VAL A 28 -2.13 -6.93 -6.36
C VAL A 28 -1.53 -7.94 -7.32
N GLY A 29 -0.20 -8.08 -7.27
CA GLY A 29 0.56 -9.10 -7.98
C GLY A 29 1.16 -10.11 -7.02
N LEU A 30 0.99 -11.40 -7.32
CA LEU A 30 1.33 -12.50 -6.42
C LEU A 30 2.52 -13.32 -6.91
N SER A 31 3.09 -14.11 -6.00
CA SER A 31 4.18 -15.08 -6.26
C SER A 31 3.81 -16.13 -7.29
N SER A 32 2.52 -16.47 -7.39
CA SER A 32 1.98 -17.38 -8.41
C SER A 32 1.87 -16.78 -9.82
N GLY A 33 2.21 -15.51 -10.01
CA GLY A 33 2.07 -14.78 -11.28
C GLY A 33 0.66 -14.26 -11.57
N HIS A 34 -0.27 -14.43 -10.62
CA HIS A 34 -1.61 -13.88 -10.73
C HIS A 34 -1.62 -12.39 -10.41
N VAL A 35 -2.48 -11.68 -11.13
CA VAL A 35 -2.91 -10.32 -10.79
C VAL A 35 -4.38 -10.37 -10.43
N TYR A 36 -4.72 -9.78 -9.30
CA TYR A 36 -6.08 -9.58 -8.83
C TYR A 36 -6.37 -8.09 -8.76
N THR A 37 -7.59 -7.69 -9.11
CA THR A 37 -8.07 -6.33 -8.95
C THR A 37 -9.38 -6.34 -8.18
N TYR A 38 -9.44 -5.50 -7.16
CA TYR A 38 -10.54 -5.39 -6.22
C TYR A 38 -11.09 -3.97 -6.20
N ARG A 39 -12.42 -3.85 -6.16
CA ARG A 39 -13.09 -2.62 -5.77
C ARG A 39 -13.29 -2.67 -4.26
N LEU A 40 -12.74 -1.67 -3.58
CA LEU A 40 -12.81 -1.52 -2.15
C LEU A 40 -14.15 -0.87 -1.77
N PRO A 41 -14.68 -1.14 -0.56
CA PRO A 41 -15.96 -0.60 -0.13
C PRO A 41 -16.02 0.92 -0.25
N SER A 42 -17.12 1.46 -0.77
CA SER A 42 -17.42 2.89 -0.68
C SER A 42 -17.74 3.23 0.78
N LEU A 43 -17.09 4.27 1.32
CA LEU A 43 -17.58 4.92 2.52
C LEU A 43 -18.80 5.74 2.08
N GLY A 44 -19.99 5.14 2.13
CA GLY A 44 -21.22 5.86 1.78
C GLY A 44 -21.32 7.13 2.62
N ASP A 45 -21.64 8.25 1.96
CA ASP A 45 -22.33 9.35 2.62
C ASP A 45 -23.59 8.79 3.28
N GLU A 46 -23.94 9.35 4.43
CA GLU A 46 -25.04 8.93 5.31
C GLU A 46 -26.32 8.60 4.53
N ASP A 47 -26.63 7.31 4.35
CA ASP A 47 -27.97 6.78 4.12
C ASP A 47 -27.98 5.27 4.47
N ALA A 48 -27.93 5.01 5.77
CA ALA A 48 -27.96 3.66 6.36
C ALA A 48 -29.33 2.95 6.27
N ASP A 49 -30.20 3.36 5.35
CA ASP A 49 -31.57 2.81 5.22
C ASP A 49 -31.84 2.05 3.91
N SER A 50 -30.91 2.00 2.95
CA SER A 50 -31.14 1.27 1.68
C SER A 50 -30.49 -0.13 1.61
N ALA A 51 -29.63 -0.49 2.56
CA ALA A 51 -28.94 -1.79 2.58
C ALA A 51 -29.78 -2.92 3.21
N ALA A 52 -30.85 -2.61 3.95
CA ALA A 52 -31.72 -3.59 4.57
C ALA A 52 -32.82 -4.12 3.63
N ASP A 53 -33.16 -3.38 2.56
CA ASP A 53 -34.33 -3.68 1.73
C ASP A 53 -34.06 -4.72 0.62
N ASN A 54 -32.79 -4.95 0.28
CA ASN A 54 -32.40 -5.94 -0.73
C ASN A 54 -32.24 -7.38 -0.18
N VAL A 55 -32.16 -7.54 1.15
CA VAL A 55 -32.09 -8.87 1.79
C VAL A 55 -33.48 -9.50 1.95
N VAL A 56 -34.52 -8.69 2.12
CA VAL A 56 -35.89 -9.18 2.39
C VAL A 56 -36.62 -9.64 1.12
N LYS A 57 -36.28 -9.10 -0.07
CA LYS A 57 -36.93 -9.48 -1.33
C LYS A 57 -36.44 -10.81 -1.94
N GLN A 58 -35.31 -11.34 -1.48
CA GLN A 58 -34.79 -12.63 -1.96
C GLN A 58 -35.31 -13.85 -1.19
N ILE A 59 -35.89 -13.65 0.00
CA ILE A 59 -36.34 -14.74 0.87
C ILE A 59 -37.78 -15.16 0.57
N HIS A 60 -38.62 -14.28 -0.01
CA HIS A 60 -40.04 -14.58 -0.27
C HIS A 60 -40.35 -15.27 -1.62
N HIS A 61 -39.35 -15.53 -2.47
CA HIS A 61 -39.59 -16.18 -3.77
C HIS A 61 -39.18 -17.66 -3.87
N HIS A 62 -38.63 -18.27 -2.81
CA HIS A 62 -38.16 -19.66 -2.87
C HIS A 62 -39.01 -20.71 -2.14
N ASP A 63 -40.03 -20.30 -1.39
CA ASP A 63 -40.90 -21.23 -0.65
C ASP A 63 -42.32 -21.27 -1.20
N ASN A 64 -42.48 -21.61 -2.48
CA ASN A 64 -43.71 -22.28 -2.92
C ASN A 64 -43.52 -22.97 -4.28
N GLN A 65 -43.27 -24.28 -4.27
CA GLN A 65 -43.92 -25.23 -5.18
C GLN A 65 -43.44 -26.66 -4.90
N GLY A 66 -44.29 -27.42 -4.21
CA GLY A 66 -44.26 -28.87 -4.18
C GLY A 66 -45.60 -29.43 -4.66
N SER A 67 -45.50 -30.44 -5.53
CA SER A 67 -46.49 -31.47 -5.85
C SER A 67 -47.68 -31.14 -6.77
N ALA A 68 -47.62 -31.69 -7.99
CA ALA A 68 -48.77 -32.33 -8.63
C ALA A 68 -48.29 -33.38 -9.65
N VAL A 69 -48.97 -34.53 -9.64
CA VAL A 69 -48.74 -35.77 -10.38
C VAL A 69 -49.71 -35.83 -11.59
N VAL A 70 -49.42 -36.72 -12.58
CA VAL A 70 -50.35 -37.31 -13.60
C VAL A 70 -50.57 -36.42 -14.86
N ASN A 71 -50.46 -36.82 -16.15
CA ASN A 71 -50.46 -38.10 -16.88
C ASN A 71 -49.84 -37.98 -18.32
N GLY A 72 -49.61 -39.15 -18.96
CA GLY A 72 -49.05 -39.48 -20.30
C GLY A 72 -49.39 -38.62 -21.54
N VAL A 73 -48.76 -38.80 -22.71
CA VAL A 73 -48.75 -40.00 -23.57
C VAL A 73 -47.80 -39.78 -24.79
N HIS A 74 -47.03 -40.81 -25.20
CA HIS A 74 -46.49 -41.25 -26.52
C HIS A 74 -46.00 -40.17 -27.55
N ASN A 75 -44.92 -40.34 -28.32
CA ASN A 75 -44.65 -41.47 -29.22
C ASN A 75 -43.19 -41.47 -29.78
N ASP A 76 -42.85 -42.61 -30.37
CA ASP A 76 -41.55 -43.16 -30.79
C ASP A 76 -40.73 -42.42 -31.88
N GLY A 77 -39.43 -42.75 -31.94
CA GLY A 77 -38.55 -42.42 -33.06
C GLY A 77 -37.11 -42.91 -32.90
N SER A 78 -36.88 -44.18 -33.26
CA SER A 78 -35.62 -44.95 -33.32
C SER A 78 -34.50 -44.40 -34.21
N SER A 79 -33.22 -44.63 -33.87
CA SER A 79 -32.28 -45.50 -34.64
C SER A 79 -30.80 -45.41 -34.18
N SER A 80 -30.22 -46.58 -33.83
CA SER A 80 -28.85 -47.14 -34.07
C SER A 80 -27.62 -46.20 -34.14
N SER A 81 -26.45 -46.49 -33.54
CA SER A 81 -25.56 -47.66 -33.79
C SER A 81 -24.32 -47.64 -32.85
N SER A 82 -24.12 -48.63 -31.96
CA SER A 82 -23.11 -49.72 -31.94
C SER A 82 -21.58 -49.42 -31.84
N ASN A 83 -20.96 -49.74 -30.68
CA ASN A 83 -19.92 -50.79 -30.44
C ASN A 83 -19.26 -50.60 -29.04
N LYS A 84 -19.41 -51.52 -28.06
CA LYS A 84 -18.59 -52.72 -27.73
C LYS A 84 -17.08 -52.40 -27.65
N ASN A 85 -16.29 -52.65 -26.60
CA ASN A 85 -16.15 -53.67 -25.53
C ASN A 85 -15.17 -53.04 -24.48
N LYS A 86 -14.88 -53.50 -23.25
CA LYS A 86 -15.16 -54.68 -22.43
C LYS A 86 -14.81 -54.31 -20.97
N SER A 87 -15.48 -54.97 -20.04
CA SER A 87 -15.31 -54.93 -18.59
C SER A 87 -13.91 -55.35 -18.10
N ASN A 88 -13.48 -54.80 -16.96
CA ASN A 88 -13.19 -55.63 -15.78
C ASN A 88 -13.43 -54.84 -14.49
N ASN A 89 -14.06 -55.55 -13.55
CA ASN A 89 -14.67 -55.08 -12.32
C ASN A 89 -13.74 -55.45 -11.15
N THR A 90 -13.31 -54.49 -10.34
CA THR A 90 -12.90 -54.76 -8.95
C THR A 90 -13.40 -53.63 -8.06
N ASN A 91 -14.41 -53.97 -7.27
CA ASN A 91 -14.94 -53.19 -6.17
C ASN A 91 -13.84 -52.83 -5.18
N ASN A 92 -13.69 -51.54 -4.88
CA ASN A 92 -13.19 -51.08 -3.59
C ASN A 92 -13.93 -49.79 -3.23
N ASN A 93 -14.77 -49.90 -2.19
CA ASN A 93 -15.48 -48.80 -1.57
C ASN A 93 -14.48 -47.86 -0.90
N GLY A 94 -14.33 -46.65 -1.43
CA GLY A 94 -13.71 -45.51 -0.77
C GLY A 94 -14.58 -44.28 -0.97
N PRO A 95 -14.81 -43.44 0.05
CA PRO A 95 -15.67 -42.27 -0.09
C PRO A 95 -15.04 -41.29 -1.08
N ALA A 96 -15.86 -40.78 -2.00
CA ALA A 96 -15.47 -39.78 -2.99
C ALA A 96 -14.88 -38.52 -2.32
N PRO A 97 -13.88 -37.86 -2.94
CA PRO A 97 -13.35 -36.61 -2.40
C PRO A 97 -14.42 -35.53 -2.49
N ILE A 98 -14.78 -34.99 -1.33
CA ILE A 98 -15.65 -33.82 -1.21
C ILE A 98 -14.88 -32.64 -1.82
N ILE A 99 -15.31 -32.19 -3.00
CA ILE A 99 -14.90 -30.90 -3.56
C ILE A 99 -15.48 -29.84 -2.64
N SER A 100 -14.66 -29.32 -1.72
CA SER A 100 -15.03 -28.21 -0.85
C SER A 100 -14.99 -26.92 -1.65
N SER A 101 -16.12 -26.59 -2.29
CA SER A 101 -16.41 -25.24 -2.77
C SER A 101 -16.67 -24.31 -1.58
N LEU A 102 -15.65 -24.08 -0.75
CA LEU A 102 -15.68 -23.06 0.28
C LEU A 102 -15.37 -21.72 -0.39
N ARG A 103 -16.41 -20.93 -0.67
CA ARG A 103 -16.25 -19.48 -0.78
C ARG A 103 -15.59 -19.02 0.51
N ARG A 104 -14.31 -18.67 0.45
CA ARG A 104 -13.56 -18.10 1.57
C ARG A 104 -14.10 -16.69 1.82
N SER A 105 -15.09 -16.58 2.71
CA SER A 105 -15.67 -15.32 3.13
C SER A 105 -14.61 -14.51 3.89
N SER A 106 -14.42 -13.25 3.52
CA SER A 106 -13.72 -12.25 4.33
C SER A 106 -14.25 -12.28 5.75
N ILE A 107 -13.38 -12.33 6.75
CA ILE A 107 -13.77 -12.11 8.15
C ILE A 107 -14.09 -10.62 8.23
N ALA A 108 -15.38 -10.28 8.25
CA ALA A 108 -15.82 -8.92 8.49
C ALA A 108 -15.34 -8.54 9.90
N SER A 109 -14.60 -7.44 9.99
CA SER A 109 -14.32 -6.78 11.27
C SER A 109 -15.64 -6.42 11.94
N GLU A 110 -15.68 -6.32 13.27
CA GLU A 110 -16.89 -5.97 14.05
C GLU A 110 -17.54 -4.63 13.60
N ASN A 111 -16.80 -3.81 12.84
CA ASN A 111 -17.23 -2.55 12.24
C ASN A 111 -17.46 -2.61 10.71
N GLY A 112 -17.69 -3.80 10.13
CA GLY A 112 -17.67 -4.10 8.70
C GLY A 112 -18.46 -3.15 7.79
N LEU A 113 -17.75 -2.19 7.19
CA LEU A 113 -18.26 -1.33 6.12
C LEU A 113 -17.97 -1.99 4.77
N GLY A 114 -18.96 -2.74 4.27
CA GLY A 114 -19.08 -3.20 2.88
C GLY A 114 -18.26 -4.43 2.46
N SER A 115 -18.74 -5.12 1.43
CA SER A 115 -18.07 -6.26 0.80
C SER A 115 -16.96 -5.78 -0.14
N ILE A 116 -15.79 -6.44 -0.11
CA ILE A 116 -14.77 -6.28 -1.15
C ILE A 116 -15.23 -7.03 -2.39
N GLU A 117 -15.30 -6.33 -3.52
CA GLU A 117 -15.66 -6.92 -4.81
C GLU A 117 -14.38 -7.24 -5.59
N GLN A 118 -14.18 -8.51 -5.96
CA GLN A 118 -13.13 -8.87 -6.92
C GLN A 118 -13.63 -8.55 -8.34
N MET A 119 -13.12 -7.47 -8.93
CA MET A 119 -13.47 -7.04 -10.29
C MET A 119 -13.06 -8.11 -11.31
N TRP A 120 -11.80 -8.57 -11.23
CA TRP A 120 -11.29 -9.65 -12.05
C TRP A 120 -10.01 -10.25 -11.44
N LYS A 121 -9.64 -11.42 -11.96
CA LYS A 121 -8.35 -12.08 -11.69
C LYS A 121 -7.83 -12.77 -12.93
N THR A 122 -6.52 -12.82 -13.11
CA THR A 122 -5.89 -13.53 -14.24
C THR A 122 -4.49 -13.96 -13.87
N ARG A 123 -4.07 -15.17 -14.29
CA ARG A 123 -2.66 -15.56 -14.26
C ARG A 123 -1.93 -14.80 -15.36
N ARG A 124 -1.39 -13.63 -15.01
CA ARG A 124 -0.81 -12.71 -15.99
C ARG A 124 0.62 -13.09 -16.34
N HIS A 125 1.36 -13.68 -15.40
CA HIS A 125 2.76 -14.09 -15.59
C HIS A 125 2.95 -15.58 -15.33
N LYS A 126 3.91 -16.21 -16.02
CA LYS A 126 4.27 -17.62 -15.79
C LYS A 126 4.94 -17.80 -14.43
N GLY A 127 5.85 -16.89 -14.10
CA GLY A 127 6.47 -16.72 -12.78
C GLY A 127 5.84 -15.58 -11.97
N SER A 128 6.48 -15.13 -10.90
CA SER A 128 5.93 -14.14 -9.98
C SER A 128 5.66 -12.79 -10.66
N CYS A 129 4.56 -12.13 -10.28
CA CYS A 129 4.28 -10.75 -10.69
C CYS A 129 4.96 -9.81 -9.70
N ARG A 130 6.13 -9.28 -10.04
CA ARG A 130 6.99 -8.54 -9.11
C ARG A 130 6.75 -7.04 -9.07
N ALA A 131 6.23 -6.47 -10.15
CA ALA A 131 5.95 -5.04 -10.22
C ALA A 131 4.59 -4.78 -10.85
N LEU A 132 3.86 -3.81 -10.30
CA LEU A 132 2.52 -3.43 -10.70
C LEU A 132 2.29 -1.95 -10.41
N VAL A 133 1.85 -1.18 -11.40
CA VAL A 133 1.52 0.24 -11.24
C VAL A 133 0.33 0.62 -12.10
N PHE A 134 -0.38 1.69 -11.71
CA PHE A 134 -1.35 2.34 -12.59
C PHE A 134 -0.68 3.46 -13.40
N ASN A 135 -1.26 3.79 -14.55
CA ASN A 135 -1.00 5.06 -15.21
C ASN A 135 -1.65 6.22 -14.41
N HIS A 136 -1.40 7.46 -14.82
CA HIS A 136 -1.80 8.65 -14.07
C HIS A 136 -3.32 8.85 -13.93
N ASP A 137 -4.11 8.37 -14.90
CA ASP A 137 -5.58 8.44 -14.84
C ASP A 137 -6.24 7.17 -14.28
N GLY A 138 -5.47 6.09 -14.13
CA GLY A 138 -5.91 4.81 -13.60
C GLY A 138 -6.60 3.89 -14.62
N SER A 139 -6.84 4.33 -15.86
CA SER A 139 -7.49 3.51 -16.89
C SER A 139 -6.67 2.29 -17.32
N VAL A 140 -5.35 2.36 -17.19
CA VAL A 140 -4.41 1.30 -17.55
C VAL A 140 -3.53 0.94 -16.37
N SER A 141 -3.28 -0.35 -16.18
CA SER A 141 -2.25 -0.84 -15.28
C SER A 141 -1.16 -1.58 -16.04
N TYR A 142 0.07 -1.44 -15.56
CA TYR A 142 1.27 -2.09 -16.06
C TYR A 142 1.75 -3.12 -15.05
N SER A 143 2.13 -4.30 -15.52
CA SER A 143 2.77 -5.31 -14.68
C SER A 143 4.03 -5.87 -15.33
N ALA A 144 4.97 -6.32 -14.51
CA ALA A 144 6.11 -7.11 -14.93
C ALA A 144 6.31 -8.31 -14.00
N GLY A 145 6.79 -9.41 -14.57
CA GLY A 145 7.05 -10.64 -13.83
C GLY A 145 8.37 -11.29 -14.17
N THR A 146 8.74 -12.33 -13.42
CA THR A 146 9.98 -13.10 -13.64
C THR A 146 9.99 -13.90 -14.94
N ASP A 147 8.89 -13.90 -15.68
CA ASP A 147 8.85 -14.39 -17.06
C ASP A 147 9.43 -13.40 -18.08
N GLY A 148 10.01 -12.29 -17.61
CA GLY A 148 10.64 -11.28 -18.46
C GLY A 148 9.65 -10.49 -19.32
N LEU A 149 8.35 -10.58 -19.02
CA LEU A 149 7.29 -9.92 -19.77
C LEU A 149 6.78 -8.68 -19.03
N ILE A 150 6.50 -7.64 -19.80
CA ILE A 150 5.82 -6.43 -19.35
C ILE A 150 4.49 -6.35 -20.09
N LYS A 151 3.41 -6.11 -19.36
CA LYS A 151 2.05 -6.09 -19.92
C LYS A 151 1.33 -4.83 -19.45
N ALA A 152 0.70 -4.13 -20.38
CA ALA A 152 -0.31 -3.12 -20.07
C ALA A 152 -1.71 -3.72 -20.30
N PHE A 153 -2.64 -3.36 -19.43
CA PHE A 153 -4.01 -3.87 -19.49
C PHE A 153 -5.00 -2.83 -18.96
N ASP A 154 -6.20 -2.89 -19.50
CA ASP A 154 -7.31 -2.08 -19.05
C ASP A 154 -7.70 -2.44 -17.61
N THR A 155 -7.81 -1.43 -16.75
CA THR A 155 -8.07 -1.61 -15.32
C THR A 155 -9.44 -2.21 -15.05
N ALA A 156 -10.46 -1.83 -15.82
CA ALA A 156 -11.84 -2.27 -15.59
C ALA A 156 -12.06 -3.74 -15.98
N THR A 157 -11.48 -4.17 -17.10
CA THR A 157 -11.73 -5.48 -17.73
C THR A 157 -10.60 -6.48 -17.55
N GLY A 158 -9.39 -6.01 -17.23
CA GLY A 158 -8.18 -6.83 -17.15
C GLY A 158 -7.60 -7.24 -18.50
N LYS A 159 -8.20 -6.79 -19.61
CA LYS A 159 -7.80 -7.13 -20.98
C LYS A 159 -6.45 -6.52 -21.32
N VAL A 160 -5.51 -7.33 -21.79
CA VAL A 160 -4.18 -6.88 -22.23
C VAL A 160 -4.31 -6.04 -23.49
N THR A 161 -3.71 -4.86 -23.47
CA THR A 161 -3.67 -3.92 -24.60
C THR A 161 -2.27 -3.79 -25.18
N TRP A 162 -1.23 -4.06 -24.38
CA TRP A 162 0.16 -3.97 -24.81
C TRP A 162 1.03 -5.01 -24.11
N LYS A 163 2.07 -5.50 -24.81
CA LYS A 163 3.07 -6.45 -24.31
C LYS A 163 4.46 -6.05 -24.83
N SER A 164 5.48 -6.16 -23.98
CA SER A 164 6.89 -6.14 -24.38
C SER A 164 7.72 -7.12 -23.54
N THR A 165 8.98 -7.31 -23.90
CA THR A 165 9.94 -8.18 -23.21
C THR A 165 11.15 -7.39 -22.71
N LEU A 166 11.70 -7.83 -21.58
CA LEU A 166 12.86 -7.22 -20.94
C LEU A 166 14.18 -7.55 -21.67
N LEU A 167 14.29 -8.73 -22.31
CA LEU A 167 15.54 -9.23 -22.90
C LEU A 167 15.37 -9.62 -24.38
N PRO A 168 16.34 -9.31 -25.27
CA PRO A 168 16.41 -9.89 -26.60
C PRO A 168 16.65 -11.40 -26.50
N GLY A 169 15.74 -12.22 -27.02
CA GLY A 169 15.90 -13.67 -27.07
C GLY A 169 15.28 -14.45 -25.91
N ALA A 170 14.57 -13.78 -24.98
CA ALA A 170 13.62 -14.45 -24.11
C ALA A 170 12.50 -15.04 -24.98
N SER A 171 12.67 -16.28 -25.43
CA SER A 171 11.63 -17.03 -26.13
C SER A 171 10.41 -17.14 -25.22
N ASP A 172 9.22 -17.15 -25.81
CA ASP A 172 7.96 -17.44 -25.10
C ASP A 172 7.92 -18.85 -24.46
N GLY A 173 9.05 -19.59 -24.42
CA GLY A 173 9.22 -20.92 -23.85
C GLY A 173 10.58 -21.01 -23.15
N ASP A 174 10.57 -21.61 -21.96
CA ASP A 174 11.67 -21.85 -21.02
C ASP A 174 12.32 -20.63 -20.37
N GLY A 175 11.87 -20.36 -19.15
CA GLY A 175 12.50 -19.40 -18.26
C GLY A 175 13.88 -19.90 -17.87
N ASP A 176 14.90 -19.26 -18.43
CA ASP A 176 16.24 -19.39 -17.90
C ASP A 176 16.24 -18.77 -16.50
N ALA A 177 16.72 -19.51 -15.50
CA ALA A 177 16.74 -19.08 -14.11
C ALA A 177 17.70 -17.90 -13.88
N ASP A 178 18.52 -17.58 -14.88
CA ASP A 178 19.48 -16.46 -14.92
C ASP A 178 18.93 -15.18 -15.59
N ALA A 179 17.63 -15.15 -15.91
CA ALA A 179 17.00 -13.96 -16.49
C ALA A 179 16.84 -12.85 -15.44
N ASP A 180 17.40 -11.67 -15.74
CA ASP A 180 17.31 -10.46 -14.91
C ASP A 180 15.84 -10.13 -14.59
N ALA A 181 15.45 -10.24 -13.32
CA ALA A 181 14.05 -10.14 -12.91
C ALA A 181 13.65 -8.70 -12.55
N PRO A 182 12.41 -8.26 -12.88
CA PRO A 182 11.96 -6.90 -12.61
C PRO A 182 11.73 -6.66 -11.12
N SER A 183 12.33 -5.63 -10.54
CA SER A 183 12.32 -5.34 -9.10
C SER A 183 11.42 -4.18 -8.68
N SER A 184 11.33 -3.16 -9.52
CA SER A 184 10.56 -1.95 -9.26
C SER A 184 10.04 -1.35 -10.57
N MET A 185 8.89 -0.68 -10.51
CA MET A 185 8.28 -0.06 -11.69
C MET A 185 7.62 1.27 -11.30
N HIS A 186 7.63 2.25 -12.21
CA HIS A 186 6.95 3.51 -12.00
C HIS A 186 6.49 4.15 -13.32
N ALA A 187 5.24 4.59 -13.40
CA ALA A 187 4.75 5.38 -14.52
C ALA A 187 5.17 6.85 -14.35
N LEU A 188 6.30 7.24 -14.94
CA LEU A 188 6.88 8.59 -14.79
C LEU A 188 6.01 9.67 -15.44
N SER A 189 5.45 9.36 -16.61
CA SER A 189 4.52 10.21 -17.35
C SER A 189 3.57 9.34 -18.18
N PRO A 190 2.51 9.90 -18.81
CA PRO A 190 1.65 9.15 -19.71
C PRO A 190 2.39 8.48 -20.89
N GLN A 191 3.64 8.86 -21.14
CA GLN A 191 4.46 8.38 -22.25
C GLN A 191 5.66 7.55 -21.80
N ALA A 192 6.01 7.52 -20.51
CA ALA A 192 7.26 6.92 -20.05
C ALA A 192 7.02 6.01 -18.83
N LEU A 193 7.36 4.73 -19.00
CA LEU A 193 7.33 3.72 -17.95
C LEU A 193 8.77 3.34 -17.56
N LEU A 194 9.07 3.42 -16.27
CA LEU A 194 10.35 3.03 -15.70
C LEU A 194 10.27 1.60 -15.18
N LEU A 195 11.33 0.82 -15.39
CA LEU A 195 11.47 -0.53 -14.86
C LEU A 195 12.90 -0.74 -14.34
N GLY A 196 13.02 -1.00 -13.04
CA GLY A 196 14.25 -1.47 -12.42
C GLY A 196 14.29 -3.00 -12.34
N THR A 197 15.49 -3.56 -12.25
CA THR A 197 15.71 -5.01 -12.16
C THR A 197 16.63 -5.42 -11.00
N ASP A 198 16.79 -6.72 -10.78
CA ASP A 198 17.65 -7.28 -9.73
C ASP A 198 19.14 -7.13 -10.06
N ASN A 199 19.53 -7.14 -11.34
CA ASN A 199 20.91 -6.90 -11.76
C ASN A 199 21.27 -5.41 -11.88
N GLY A 200 20.49 -4.53 -11.24
CA GLY A 200 20.71 -3.10 -11.21
C GLY A 200 20.42 -2.35 -12.51
N LYS A 201 19.77 -3.00 -13.49
CA LYS A 201 19.40 -2.35 -14.74
C LYS A 201 18.14 -1.51 -14.56
N MET A 202 18.14 -0.35 -15.21
CA MET A 202 17.01 0.55 -15.32
C MET A 202 16.67 0.80 -16.78
N TYR A 203 15.44 0.46 -17.14
CA TYR A 203 14.88 0.62 -18.47
C TYR A 203 13.83 1.72 -18.48
N VAL A 204 13.74 2.41 -19.61
CA VAL A 204 12.69 3.37 -19.92
C VAL A 204 11.94 2.86 -21.15
N TYR A 205 10.64 2.67 -21.03
CA TYR A 205 9.78 2.31 -22.15
C TYR A 205 8.97 3.53 -22.59
N ASP A 206 9.03 3.84 -23.88
CA ASP A 206 8.13 4.82 -24.49
C ASP A 206 6.80 4.14 -24.81
N LEU A 207 5.75 4.54 -24.11
CA LEU A 207 4.42 3.92 -24.20
C LEU A 207 3.69 4.27 -25.49
N ARG A 208 4.22 5.18 -26.30
CA ARG A 208 3.67 5.53 -27.62
C ARG A 208 4.17 4.60 -28.72
N GLU A 209 5.30 3.94 -28.47
CA GLU A 209 5.86 2.99 -29.42
C GLU A 209 5.00 1.72 -29.47
N PRO A 210 4.89 1.07 -30.66
CA PRO A 210 4.05 -0.10 -30.83
C PRO A 210 4.50 -1.27 -29.95
N THR A 211 3.61 -2.23 -29.70
CA THR A 211 3.91 -3.41 -28.90
C THR A 211 5.17 -4.13 -29.37
N GLY A 212 6.02 -4.55 -28.43
CA GLY A 212 7.25 -5.27 -28.73
C GLY A 212 8.43 -4.40 -29.15
N THR A 213 8.29 -3.07 -29.13
CA THR A 213 9.46 -2.19 -29.24
C THR A 213 10.34 -2.26 -28.01
N ARG A 214 11.63 -2.09 -28.27
CA ARG A 214 12.69 -2.09 -27.26
C ARG A 214 12.56 -0.86 -26.35
N PRO A 215 13.18 -0.90 -25.16
CA PRO A 215 13.40 0.29 -24.34
C PRO A 215 13.96 1.45 -25.17
N SER A 216 13.62 2.69 -24.79
CA SER A 216 14.00 3.90 -25.55
C SER A 216 15.51 4.18 -25.54
N HIS A 217 16.25 3.58 -24.60
CA HIS A 217 17.70 3.68 -24.46
C HIS A 217 18.29 2.34 -24.00
N ASP A 218 19.61 2.19 -24.15
CA ASP A 218 20.34 1.12 -23.46
C ASP A 218 20.13 1.23 -21.95
N ALA A 219 20.06 0.08 -21.28
CA ALA A 219 19.76 0.01 -19.87
C ALA A 219 20.80 0.77 -19.03
N TRP A 220 20.34 1.69 -18.20
CA TRP A 220 21.21 2.36 -17.24
C TRP A 220 21.47 1.46 -16.04
N ALA A 221 22.58 1.69 -15.35
CA ALA A 221 22.97 0.93 -14.17
C ALA A 221 23.29 1.88 -13.00
N PRO A 222 22.29 2.57 -12.43
CA PRO A 222 22.51 3.60 -11.42
C PRO A 222 23.19 3.11 -10.14
N HIS A 223 23.06 1.80 -9.85
CA HIS A 223 23.59 1.16 -8.65
C HIS A 223 24.57 0.02 -9.01
N GLY A 224 25.19 0.08 -10.20
CA GLY A 224 26.06 -1.00 -10.68
C GLY A 224 25.28 -2.28 -10.94
N THR A 225 25.61 -3.34 -10.21
CA THR A 225 24.93 -4.65 -10.28
C THR A 225 23.92 -4.88 -9.16
N GLU A 226 23.79 -3.92 -8.23
CA GLU A 226 22.88 -4.02 -7.10
C GLU A 226 21.41 -3.80 -7.51
N PRO A 227 20.44 -4.47 -6.88
CA PRO A 227 19.03 -4.41 -7.27
C PRO A 227 18.46 -2.99 -7.13
N VAL A 228 17.58 -2.62 -8.07
CA VAL A 228 16.84 -1.34 -8.00
C VAL A 228 15.64 -1.51 -7.07
N ASN A 229 15.87 -1.24 -5.79
CA ASN A 229 14.89 -1.45 -4.73
C ASN A 229 13.72 -0.46 -4.79
N GLY A 230 13.97 0.84 -4.95
CA GLY A 230 12.91 1.86 -4.92
C GLY A 230 13.05 2.90 -6.02
N ILE A 231 11.92 3.46 -6.48
CA ILE A 231 11.87 4.55 -7.45
C ILE A 231 10.86 5.59 -6.97
N THR A 232 11.26 6.86 -6.94
CA THR A 232 10.35 7.98 -6.67
C THR A 232 10.60 9.13 -7.65
N PRO A 233 9.56 9.70 -8.29
CA PRO A 233 9.74 10.78 -9.26
C PRO A 233 10.21 12.07 -8.57
N VAL A 234 11.11 12.79 -9.23
CA VAL A 234 11.45 14.17 -8.84
C VAL A 234 10.41 15.10 -9.46
N PRO A 235 9.65 15.86 -8.66
CA PRO A 235 8.58 16.72 -9.15
C PRO A 235 9.07 17.68 -10.23
N ALA A 236 8.23 17.87 -11.25
CA ALA A 236 8.52 18.80 -12.34
C ALA A 236 8.85 20.19 -11.79
N SER A 237 9.90 20.82 -12.32
CA SER A 237 10.19 22.20 -11.96
C SER A 237 9.11 23.14 -12.53
N ALA A 238 9.02 24.36 -11.98
CA ALA A 238 8.12 25.39 -12.51
C ALA A 238 8.38 25.75 -13.99
N ALA A 239 9.56 25.42 -14.52
CA ALA A 239 9.91 25.61 -15.93
C ALA A 239 9.42 24.48 -16.85
N SER A 240 8.84 23.40 -16.30
CA SER A 240 8.36 22.27 -17.08
C SER A 240 7.07 22.64 -17.82
N THR A 241 7.10 22.52 -19.16
CA THR A 241 5.93 22.77 -20.01
C THR A 241 4.90 21.65 -19.99
N SER A 242 5.29 20.43 -19.58
CA SER A 242 4.41 19.25 -19.57
C SER A 242 3.75 18.99 -18.22
N GLY A 243 4.20 19.63 -17.14
CA GLY A 243 3.77 19.32 -15.77
C GLY A 243 4.23 17.96 -15.23
N PHE A 244 4.70 17.04 -16.10
CA PHE A 244 5.21 15.73 -15.70
C PHE A 244 6.69 15.73 -15.29
N PRO A 245 7.08 14.88 -14.34
CA PRO A 245 8.48 14.58 -14.01
C PRO A 245 9.28 14.15 -15.24
N LYS A 246 10.56 14.56 -15.27
CA LYS A 246 11.57 14.08 -16.22
C LYS A 246 12.77 13.46 -15.52
N GLN A 247 12.76 13.49 -14.20
CA GLN A 247 13.80 12.99 -13.33
C GLN A 247 13.17 12.13 -12.26
N TRP A 248 13.93 11.18 -11.75
CA TRP A 248 13.56 10.34 -10.64
C TRP A 248 14.77 10.06 -9.78
N VAL A 249 14.49 9.63 -8.56
CA VAL A 249 15.45 9.06 -7.66
C VAL A 249 15.21 7.56 -7.59
N SER A 250 16.27 6.77 -7.72
CA SER A 250 16.28 5.35 -7.43
C SER A 250 17.16 5.06 -6.21
N VAL A 251 16.86 3.98 -5.50
CA VAL A 251 17.72 3.43 -4.44
C VAL A 251 17.98 1.96 -4.71
N GLY A 252 19.20 1.51 -4.43
CA GLY A 252 19.65 0.14 -4.66
C GLY A 252 21.01 -0.12 -4.04
N GLY A 253 21.22 -1.33 -3.51
CA GLY A 253 22.35 -1.63 -2.63
C GLY A 253 22.43 -0.58 -1.52
N ALA A 254 23.59 0.04 -1.33
CA ALA A 254 23.79 1.09 -0.34
C ALA A 254 23.79 2.52 -0.89
N THR A 255 23.23 2.75 -2.10
CA THR A 255 23.31 4.06 -2.77
C THR A 255 21.97 4.57 -3.27
N LEU A 256 21.85 5.90 -3.33
CA LEU A 256 20.78 6.63 -3.99
C LEU A 256 21.31 7.24 -5.30
N ALA A 257 20.52 7.23 -6.37
CA ALA A 257 20.91 7.81 -7.64
C ALA A 257 19.79 8.70 -8.22
N VAL A 258 20.17 9.83 -8.79
CA VAL A 258 19.27 10.74 -9.51
C VAL A 258 19.47 10.56 -10.99
N THR A 259 18.39 10.24 -11.69
CA THR A 259 18.44 9.92 -13.11
C THR A 259 17.48 10.82 -13.88
N ASP A 260 17.91 11.29 -15.05
CA ASP A 260 17.13 12.09 -15.97
C ASP A 260 16.77 11.30 -17.22
N LEU A 261 15.52 11.42 -17.67
CA LEU A 261 14.93 10.70 -18.79
C LEU A 261 15.77 10.76 -20.07
N ARG A 262 16.55 11.83 -20.28
CA ARG A 262 17.37 11.99 -21.49
C ARG A 262 18.86 11.87 -21.24
N LYS A 263 19.31 12.32 -20.06
CA LYS A 263 20.75 12.43 -19.76
C LYS A 263 21.31 11.20 -19.06
N GLY A 264 20.45 10.29 -18.57
CA GLY A 264 20.88 9.18 -17.72
C GLY A 264 21.18 9.63 -16.29
N VAL A 265 22.08 8.89 -15.63
CA VAL A 265 22.42 9.12 -14.22
C VAL A 265 23.14 10.47 -14.07
N LEU A 266 22.56 11.37 -13.30
CA LEU A 266 23.07 12.72 -13.04
C LEU A 266 23.93 12.81 -11.78
N ALA A 267 23.57 12.05 -10.75
CA ALA A 267 24.23 12.04 -9.46
C ALA A 267 24.01 10.70 -8.77
N THR A 268 24.97 10.30 -7.94
CA THR A 268 24.89 9.14 -7.04
C THR A 268 25.39 9.59 -5.66
N SER A 269 24.74 9.13 -4.61
CA SER A 269 25.14 9.41 -3.23
C SER A 269 26.44 8.69 -2.87
N GLU A 270 27.03 9.07 -1.73
CA GLU A 270 28.00 8.22 -1.05
C GLU A 270 27.37 6.86 -0.66
N ASP A 271 28.24 5.86 -0.49
CA ASP A 271 27.88 4.54 0.03
C ASP A 271 27.44 4.66 1.49
N GLN A 272 26.23 4.18 1.79
CA GLN A 272 25.66 4.25 3.14
C GLN A 272 26.04 3.07 4.04
N GLU A 273 26.82 2.10 3.53
CA GLU A 273 27.23 0.85 4.19
C GLU A 273 26.07 -0.08 4.58
N ILE A 274 24.84 0.34 4.26
CA ILE A 274 23.62 -0.37 4.56
C ILE A 274 22.67 -0.34 3.37
N GLU A 275 21.94 -1.43 3.18
CA GLU A 275 20.96 -1.53 2.11
C GLU A 275 19.85 -0.47 2.25
N LEU A 276 19.62 0.25 1.16
CA LEU A 276 18.52 1.20 0.97
C LEU A 276 17.35 0.47 0.30
N THR A 277 16.21 0.40 0.99
CA THR A 277 15.14 -0.55 0.64
C THR A 277 13.99 0.09 -0.13
N ARG A 278 13.59 1.30 0.20
CA ARG A 278 12.49 2.05 -0.47
C ARG A 278 12.71 3.54 -0.38
N CYS A 279 12.09 4.32 -1.27
CA CYS A 279 12.18 5.77 -1.25
C CYS A 279 10.85 6.45 -1.60
N VAL A 280 10.62 7.64 -1.03
CA VAL A 280 9.48 8.49 -1.34
C VAL A 280 9.87 9.97 -1.29
N MET A 281 9.46 10.75 -2.30
CA MET A 281 9.63 12.20 -2.30
C MET A 281 8.59 12.87 -1.41
N VAL A 282 9.02 13.69 -0.45
CA VAL A 282 8.17 14.50 0.43
C VAL A 282 8.38 15.98 0.11
N GLN A 283 7.30 16.64 -0.28
CA GLN A 283 7.27 18.06 -0.65
C GLN A 283 6.52 18.91 0.38
N GLY A 284 6.73 20.23 0.32
CA GLY A 284 6.00 21.19 1.14
C GLY A 284 6.50 21.26 2.58
N LEU A 285 7.75 20.86 2.83
CA LEU A 285 8.41 21.08 4.10
C LEU A 285 8.76 22.56 4.28
N LYS A 286 8.95 22.98 5.54
CA LYS A 286 9.32 24.36 5.84
C LYS A 286 10.69 24.67 5.23
N LYS A 287 10.73 25.68 4.36
CA LYS A 287 11.97 26.20 3.79
C LYS A 287 12.77 27.00 4.82
N GLY A 288 14.08 26.93 4.75
CA GLY A 288 14.98 27.70 5.61
C GLY A 288 16.41 27.16 5.59
N GLY A 289 17.39 28.06 5.79
CA GLY A 289 18.80 27.71 5.64
C GLY A 289 19.08 27.20 4.22
N THR A 290 19.62 25.99 4.13
CA THR A 290 19.90 25.27 2.88
C THR A 290 18.71 24.44 2.36
N SER A 291 17.65 24.27 3.16
CA SER A 291 16.51 23.44 2.75
C SER A 291 15.59 24.17 1.78
N VAL A 292 15.35 23.53 0.63
CA VAL A 292 14.38 23.94 -0.40
C VAL A 292 12.97 23.45 -0.10
N GLY A 293 12.80 22.67 0.98
CA GLY A 293 11.51 22.18 1.47
C GLY A 293 11.05 20.89 0.79
N GLU A 294 11.96 20.18 0.14
CA GLU A 294 11.69 18.95 -0.59
C GLU A 294 12.79 17.95 -0.28
N LYS A 295 12.40 16.80 0.28
CA LYS A 295 13.34 15.77 0.70
C LYS A 295 12.93 14.42 0.14
N VAL A 296 13.91 13.60 -0.23
CA VAL A 296 13.70 12.18 -0.47
C VAL A 296 13.90 11.46 0.85
N VAL A 297 12.88 10.71 1.26
CA VAL A 297 12.87 9.88 2.45
C VAL A 297 13.17 8.44 2.01
N VAL A 298 14.18 7.81 2.59
CA VAL A 298 14.68 6.49 2.21
C VAL A 298 14.66 5.57 3.42
N GLY A 299 14.17 4.35 3.25
CA GLY A 299 14.19 3.30 4.26
C GLY A 299 15.48 2.50 4.18
N GLN A 300 15.95 2.02 5.33
CA GLN A 300 17.15 1.19 5.45
C GLN A 300 16.83 -0.16 6.09
N ALA A 301 17.72 -1.13 5.89
CA ALA A 301 17.56 -2.48 6.41
C ALA A 301 17.75 -2.61 7.94
N ASP A 302 18.13 -1.54 8.66
CA ASP A 302 18.34 -1.51 10.13
C ASP A 302 17.27 -0.71 10.88
N GLY A 303 16.12 -0.41 10.26
CA GLY A 303 15.05 0.34 10.91
C GLY A 303 15.30 1.85 10.99
N VAL A 304 16.27 2.37 10.22
CA VAL A 304 16.52 3.81 10.08
C VAL A 304 15.89 4.35 8.79
N VAL A 305 15.28 5.52 8.90
CA VAL A 305 14.92 6.34 7.75
C VAL A 305 15.94 7.45 7.57
N SER A 306 16.52 7.52 6.38
CA SER A 306 17.47 8.56 5.97
C SER A 306 16.84 9.55 5.01
N LEU A 307 17.32 10.80 5.01
CA LEU A 307 16.75 11.90 4.24
C LEU A 307 17.84 12.59 3.42
N TRP A 308 17.52 12.90 2.16
CA TRP A 308 18.33 13.72 1.26
C TRP A 308 17.54 14.96 0.86
N GLU A 309 18.19 16.12 0.85
CA GLU A 309 17.58 17.37 0.36
C GLU A 309 17.62 17.41 -1.17
N ARG A 310 16.54 17.86 -1.80
CA ARG A 310 16.50 18.01 -3.26
C ARG A 310 17.60 18.97 -3.72
N GLY A 311 18.50 18.46 -4.55
CA GLY A 311 19.65 19.21 -5.08
C GLY A 311 20.96 18.96 -4.32
N VAL A 312 20.91 18.27 -3.18
CA VAL A 312 22.08 17.83 -2.40
C VAL A 312 22.01 16.32 -2.30
N TRP A 313 22.61 15.64 -3.26
CA TRP A 313 22.45 14.19 -3.45
C TRP A 313 23.65 13.36 -3.00
N GLY A 314 24.83 13.99 -2.87
CA GLY A 314 26.05 13.30 -2.42
C GLY A 314 25.92 12.83 -0.98
N ASP A 315 25.49 13.75 -0.11
CA ASP A 315 25.49 13.55 1.32
C ASP A 315 24.08 13.41 1.87
N LEU A 316 23.96 12.57 2.89
CA LEU A 316 22.76 12.44 3.69
C LEU A 316 22.58 13.68 4.58
N ASP A 317 21.35 14.15 4.71
CA ASP A 317 21.00 15.32 5.49
C ASP A 317 20.54 14.96 6.91
N GLU A 318 19.60 14.03 7.05
CA GLU A 318 19.04 13.66 8.36
C GLU A 318 18.78 12.14 8.48
N ARG A 319 18.81 11.62 9.72
CA ARG A 319 18.40 10.24 10.07
C ARG A 319 17.32 10.24 11.14
N ILE A 320 16.35 9.34 11.01
CA ILE A 320 15.28 9.09 11.97
C ILE A 320 15.32 7.60 12.32
N VAL A 321 15.65 7.27 13.57
CA VAL A 321 15.59 5.90 14.07
C VAL A 321 14.13 5.54 14.32
N VAL A 322 13.56 4.68 13.48
CA VAL A 322 12.15 4.26 13.54
C VAL A 322 12.01 3.04 14.42
N ASP A 323 12.96 2.11 14.31
CA ASP A 323 13.05 0.94 15.15
C ASP A 323 14.43 0.83 15.77
N ARG A 324 14.48 0.53 17.07
CA ARG A 324 15.75 0.37 17.81
C ARG A 324 16.20 -1.07 17.92
N ALA A 325 15.32 -2.03 17.60
CA ALA A 325 15.69 -3.44 17.52
C ALA A 325 16.45 -3.74 16.22
N GLY A 326 16.37 -2.84 15.23
CA GLY A 326 17.07 -2.98 13.96
C GLY A 326 16.22 -3.62 12.88
N GLU A 327 14.90 -3.64 13.02
CA GLU A 327 13.99 -4.26 12.06
C GLU A 327 14.00 -3.51 10.71
N GLY A 328 14.26 -4.24 9.63
CA GLY A 328 14.34 -3.66 8.29
C GLY A 328 13.05 -2.99 7.84
N ILE A 329 13.19 -1.85 7.15
CA ILE A 329 12.06 -1.16 6.52
C ILE A 329 11.78 -1.80 5.17
N GLU A 330 10.57 -2.32 4.97
CA GLU A 330 10.18 -3.00 3.71
C GLU A 330 9.31 -2.12 2.80
N SER A 331 8.56 -1.18 3.39
CA SER A 331 7.65 -0.30 2.65
C SER A 331 7.55 1.09 3.25
N LEU A 332 7.35 2.08 2.38
CA LEU A 332 7.19 3.49 2.74
C LEU A 332 6.10 4.12 1.89
N CYS A 333 5.26 4.96 2.51
CA CYS A 333 4.36 5.82 1.75
C CYS A 333 4.14 7.16 2.47
N GLN A 334 3.96 8.22 1.68
CA GLN A 334 3.57 9.51 2.24
C GLN A 334 2.13 9.43 2.75
N VAL A 335 1.92 9.91 3.97
CA VAL A 335 0.59 9.99 4.57
C VAL A 335 -0.17 11.19 3.96
N PRO A 336 -1.41 11.01 3.48
CA PRO A 336 -2.21 12.10 2.93
C PRO A 336 -2.50 13.20 3.94
N ASP A 337 -2.55 14.44 3.45
CA ASP A 337 -2.92 15.58 4.29
C ASP A 337 -4.32 15.36 4.91
N GLY A 338 -4.41 15.65 6.20
CA GLY A 338 -5.64 15.49 6.98
C GLY A 338 -5.88 14.07 7.52
N PHE A 339 -5.04 13.07 7.21
CA PHE A 339 -5.10 11.78 7.90
C PHE A 339 -4.74 11.92 9.39
N ARG A 340 -5.56 11.38 10.27
CA ARG A 340 -5.40 11.50 11.72
C ARG A 340 -5.77 10.22 12.45
N PRO A 341 -4.80 9.49 13.01
CA PRO A 341 -5.06 8.55 14.09
C PRO A 341 -5.49 9.33 15.34
N ARG A 342 -6.73 9.11 15.78
CA ARG A 342 -7.36 9.83 16.90
C ARG A 342 -6.47 9.98 18.15
N ARG A 343 -6.43 11.22 18.65
CA ARG A 343 -6.10 11.75 20.01
C ARG A 343 -4.79 11.26 20.66
N GLN A 344 -3.74 12.08 20.57
CA GLN A 344 -2.62 12.02 21.51
C GLN A 344 -3.12 12.18 22.96
N LYS A 345 -2.59 11.38 23.89
CA LYS A 345 -2.84 11.53 25.35
C LYS A 345 -2.61 12.95 25.86
N ASN A 346 -1.78 13.74 25.16
CA ASN A 346 -1.35 15.07 25.57
C ASN A 346 -2.10 16.22 24.87
N GLY A 347 -3.15 15.94 24.08
CA GLY A 347 -4.00 16.97 23.47
C GLY A 347 -3.34 17.83 22.38
N GLN A 348 -2.09 17.56 22.00
CA GLN A 348 -1.46 18.18 20.85
C GLN A 348 -1.92 17.47 19.58
N LEU A 349 -2.69 18.18 18.76
CA LEU A 349 -3.08 17.74 17.43
C LEU A 349 -1.88 17.92 16.51
N CYS A 350 -1.55 16.91 15.70
CA CYS A 350 -0.63 17.12 14.57
C CYS A 350 -1.22 18.24 13.71
N ARG A 351 -0.43 19.29 13.47
CA ARG A 351 -0.90 20.43 12.68
C ARG A 351 -1.15 19.98 11.24
N MET A 352 -2.08 20.66 10.56
CA MET A 352 -2.47 20.33 9.18
C MET A 352 -1.33 20.44 8.18
N ASP A 353 -0.27 21.20 8.50
CA ASP A 353 0.91 21.43 7.66
C ASP A 353 2.03 20.39 7.86
N GLU A 354 1.84 19.38 8.72
CA GLU A 354 2.87 18.40 9.03
C GLU A 354 2.91 17.28 7.98
N LYS A 355 4.09 17.07 7.41
CA LYS A 355 4.31 15.96 6.48
C LYS A 355 4.72 14.71 7.25
N LEU A 356 3.97 13.64 7.01
CA LEU A 356 4.13 12.36 7.68
C LEU A 356 4.41 11.26 6.66
N VAL A 357 5.14 10.24 7.09
CA VAL A 357 5.41 9.02 6.32
C VAL A 357 4.98 7.83 7.17
N ALA A 358 4.27 6.89 6.55
CA ALA A 358 3.96 5.58 7.12
C ALA A 358 5.05 4.59 6.69
N ILE A 359 5.42 3.70 7.60
CA ILE A 359 6.64 2.90 7.52
C ILE A 359 6.29 1.48 7.91
N GLY A 360 6.37 0.55 6.96
CA GLY A 360 6.18 -0.88 7.18
C GLY A 360 7.51 -1.56 7.48
N LEU A 361 7.54 -2.35 8.55
CA LEU A 361 8.71 -3.08 9.03
C LEU A 361 8.61 -4.57 8.70
N ALA A 362 9.76 -5.24 8.67
CA ALA A 362 9.88 -6.70 8.49
C ALA A 362 9.17 -7.51 9.59
N SER A 363 8.97 -6.92 10.77
CA SER A 363 8.22 -7.51 11.88
C SER A 363 6.70 -7.46 11.73
N GLY A 364 6.18 -6.93 10.62
CA GLY A 364 4.74 -6.75 10.39
C GLY A 364 4.15 -5.50 11.06
N LEU A 365 4.97 -4.70 11.75
CA LEU A 365 4.55 -3.43 12.34
C LEU A 365 4.48 -2.31 11.29
N VAL A 366 3.53 -1.39 11.47
CA VAL A 366 3.48 -0.12 10.75
C VAL A 366 3.60 1.03 11.73
N ARG A 367 4.62 1.86 11.53
CA ARG A 367 4.87 3.08 12.30
C ARG A 367 4.70 4.33 11.46
N PHE A 368 4.64 5.47 12.14
CA PHE A 368 4.50 6.78 11.49
C PHE A 368 5.62 7.70 11.97
N ALA A 369 6.23 8.43 11.05
CA ALA A 369 7.22 9.44 11.36
C ALA A 369 6.84 10.79 10.74
N ARG A 370 7.07 11.85 11.50
CA ARG A 370 7.02 13.23 11.03
C ARG A 370 8.36 13.63 10.43
N ILE A 371 8.30 14.17 9.23
CA ILE A 371 9.45 14.71 8.50
C ILE A 371 9.70 16.17 8.90
N GLY A 372 10.98 16.53 9.11
CA GLY A 372 11.47 17.88 9.40
C GLY A 372 11.55 18.25 10.89
N ARG A 373 10.70 17.70 11.76
CA ARG A 373 10.95 17.71 13.23
C ARG A 373 11.38 16.36 13.78
N ASN A 374 11.49 15.37 12.89
CA ASN A 374 12.08 14.05 13.13
C ASN A 374 11.52 13.37 14.37
N ARG A 375 10.22 13.11 14.33
CA ARG A 375 9.50 12.49 15.44
C ARG A 375 8.74 11.26 14.98
N VAL A 376 9.00 10.13 15.63
CA VAL A 376 8.21 8.89 15.47
C VAL A 376 7.00 8.93 16.40
N PHE A 377 5.86 8.43 15.93
CA PHE A 377 4.61 8.34 16.69
C PHE A 377 4.39 6.91 17.18
N GLU A 378 5.02 6.55 18.30
CA GLU A 378 4.88 5.23 18.92
C GLU A 378 3.41 4.88 19.26
N ASP A 379 2.62 5.88 19.68
CA ASP A 379 1.19 5.69 20.01
C ASP A 379 0.28 5.41 18.79
N TRP A 380 0.81 5.51 17.55
CA TRP A 380 0.05 5.32 16.30
C TRP A 380 0.31 3.97 15.64
N GLU A 381 1.15 3.14 16.25
CA GLU A 381 1.53 1.84 15.71
C GLU A 381 0.31 0.94 15.44
N VAL A 382 0.37 0.22 14.33
CA VAL A 382 -0.59 -0.85 14.00
C VAL A 382 0.15 -2.11 13.56
N VAL A 383 -0.47 -3.27 13.76
CA VAL A 383 0.12 -4.58 13.46
C VAL A 383 -0.54 -5.19 12.23
N HIS A 384 0.17 -5.23 11.10
CA HIS A 384 -0.29 -5.91 9.90
C HIS A 384 -0.32 -7.42 10.11
N ASP A 385 0.75 -8.00 10.62
CA ASP A 385 0.87 -9.42 10.95
C ASP A 385 1.94 -9.58 12.04
N GLU A 386 1.98 -10.72 12.73
CA GLU A 386 2.98 -11.00 13.77
C GLU A 386 4.18 -11.79 13.23
N LEU A 387 4.04 -12.38 12.04
CA LEU A 387 5.04 -13.22 11.39
C LEU A 387 5.51 -12.64 10.06
N GLU A 388 4.59 -12.03 9.31
CA GLU A 388 4.86 -11.54 7.96
C GLU A 388 5.19 -10.04 7.95
N GLY A 389 6.23 -9.67 7.22
CA GLY A 389 6.64 -8.28 7.00
C GLY A 389 5.63 -7.48 6.17
N VAL A 390 5.68 -6.15 6.30
CA VAL A 390 4.81 -5.24 5.54
C VAL A 390 5.45 -4.89 4.19
N THR A 391 5.31 -5.79 3.22
CA THR A 391 5.90 -5.66 1.88
C THR A 391 5.25 -4.58 1.03
N ALA A 392 4.00 -4.19 1.34
CA ALA A 392 3.26 -3.17 0.61
C ALA A 392 2.47 -2.24 1.52
N LEU A 393 2.52 -0.94 1.21
CA LEU A 393 1.91 0.10 2.02
C LEU A 393 1.40 1.24 1.13
N GLY A 394 0.20 1.73 1.39
CA GLY A 394 -0.35 2.86 0.65
C GLY A 394 -1.63 3.42 1.25
N PHE A 395 -2.06 4.56 0.72
CA PHE A 395 -3.36 5.16 1.04
C PHE A 395 -4.21 5.23 -0.21
N ASP A 396 -5.47 4.82 -0.10
CA ASP A 396 -6.41 4.97 -1.20
C ASP A 396 -7.00 6.38 -1.27
N VAL A 397 -7.84 6.62 -2.28
CA VAL A 397 -8.50 7.91 -2.50
C VAL A 397 -9.43 8.32 -1.34
N CYS A 398 -9.86 7.37 -0.52
CA CYS A 398 -10.67 7.62 0.68
C CYS A 398 -9.81 7.88 1.93
N LYS A 399 -8.48 8.01 1.78
CA LYS A 399 -7.50 8.18 2.88
C LYS A 399 -7.51 7.02 3.87
N ARG A 400 -7.88 5.82 3.43
CA ARG A 400 -7.73 4.58 4.20
C ARG A 400 -6.31 4.06 4.01
N LEU A 401 -5.70 3.63 5.11
CA LEU A 401 -4.43 2.95 5.03
C LEU A 401 -4.68 1.53 4.50
N ILE A 402 -3.82 1.06 3.60
CA ILE A 402 -3.83 -0.30 3.07
C ILE A 402 -2.45 -0.89 3.29
N THR A 403 -2.42 -2.00 4.03
CA THR A 403 -1.19 -2.75 4.34
C THR A 403 -1.29 -4.14 3.72
N GLY A 404 -0.20 -4.60 3.13
CA GLY A 404 -0.08 -5.92 2.53
C GLY A 404 1.25 -6.57 2.90
N GLY A 405 1.21 -7.87 3.12
CA GLY A 405 2.31 -8.68 3.61
C GLY A 405 1.91 -10.16 3.59
N GLY A 406 2.86 -11.05 3.30
CA GLY A 406 2.59 -12.48 3.12
C GLY A 406 1.36 -12.72 2.24
N GLN A 407 0.35 -13.41 2.79
CA GLN A 407 -0.92 -13.71 2.11
C GLN A 407 -2.09 -12.88 2.62
N THR A 408 -1.86 -11.69 3.17
CA THR A 408 -2.90 -10.89 3.81
C THR A 408 -2.90 -9.45 3.29
N ILE A 409 -4.10 -8.89 3.11
CA ILE A 409 -4.31 -7.45 2.95
C ILE A 409 -5.21 -6.96 4.09
N LYS A 410 -4.85 -5.83 4.70
CA LYS A 410 -5.66 -5.13 5.71
C LYS A 410 -5.95 -3.71 5.27
N ILE A 411 -7.20 -3.29 5.45
CA ILE A 411 -7.69 -1.94 5.18
C ILE A 411 -8.06 -1.30 6.50
N TRP A 412 -7.51 -0.12 6.78
CA TRP A 412 -7.65 0.58 8.05
C TRP A 412 -8.31 1.94 7.86
N THR A 413 -9.16 2.32 8.80
CA THR A 413 -9.78 3.65 8.90
C THR A 413 -9.51 4.27 10.25
N GLU A 414 -9.76 5.57 10.36
CA GLU A 414 -9.89 6.21 11.66
C GLU A 414 -11.06 5.60 12.45
N ALA A 415 -10.81 5.22 13.70
CA ALA A 415 -11.81 4.64 14.58
C ALA A 415 -12.99 5.59 14.81
N LYS A 416 -14.20 5.19 14.39
CA LYS A 416 -15.45 5.89 14.73
C LYS A 416 -15.74 5.58 16.20
N GLY A 417 -15.60 6.57 17.08
CA GLY A 417 -15.89 6.37 18.49
C GLY A 417 -17.34 5.91 18.71
N GLN A 418 -17.56 5.00 19.66
CA GLN A 418 -18.91 4.76 20.18
C GLN A 418 -19.54 6.12 20.58
N PRO A 419 -20.79 6.40 20.19
CA PRO A 419 -21.55 7.48 20.77
C PRO A 419 -21.53 7.30 22.28
N GLY A 420 -21.13 8.34 23.02
CA GLY A 420 -21.02 8.26 24.47
C GLY A 420 -22.33 7.72 25.06
N GLY A 421 -22.28 6.49 25.58
CA GLY A 421 -23.38 5.87 26.28
C GLY A 421 -23.84 6.85 27.36
N GLY A 422 -25.07 7.34 27.20
CA GLY A 422 -25.73 8.14 28.21
C GLY A 422 -25.61 7.43 29.54
N ARG A 423 -25.05 8.13 30.54
CA ARG A 423 -25.10 7.68 31.93
C ARG A 423 -26.57 7.42 32.26
N ASN A 424 -26.97 6.17 32.33
CA ASN A 424 -28.19 5.78 33.00
C ASN A 424 -28.05 6.21 34.45
N ALA A 425 -28.79 7.27 34.79
CA ALA A 425 -29.04 7.69 36.14
C ALA A 425 -29.99 6.67 36.78
N ASN A 426 -29.46 5.86 37.70
CA ASN A 426 -30.12 5.15 38.78
C ASN A 426 -29.00 4.39 39.51
N GLY A 427 -28.78 4.43 40.81
CA GLY A 427 -29.40 5.07 41.96
C GLY A 427 -28.57 4.59 43.16
N ASP A 428 -28.28 5.50 44.08
CA ASP A 428 -27.94 5.27 45.50
C ASP A 428 -26.85 4.25 45.90
N ASN A 429 -25.69 4.77 46.34
CA ASN A 429 -25.36 4.68 47.77
C ASN A 429 -24.24 5.65 48.21
N ALA A 430 -24.45 6.26 49.37
CA ALA A 430 -23.53 7.13 50.13
C ALA A 430 -22.23 6.39 50.50
N SER A 431 -21.07 6.97 50.82
CA SER A 431 -20.59 8.21 51.46
C SER A 431 -19.06 8.26 51.17
N SER A 432 -18.29 9.34 51.16
CA SER A 432 -18.06 10.35 52.19
C SER A 432 -17.21 11.49 51.59
N ARG A 433 -17.58 12.74 51.84
CA ARG A 433 -16.91 13.94 51.32
C ARG A 433 -15.78 14.38 52.26
N ARG A 434 -14.55 14.53 51.74
CA ARG A 434 -13.48 15.32 52.39
C ARG A 434 -13.25 16.61 51.62
N LYS A 435 -13.85 17.71 52.09
CA LYS A 435 -13.71 19.09 51.54
C LYS A 435 -12.31 19.65 51.86
N LYS A 436 -11.52 20.00 50.85
CA LYS A 436 -10.29 20.80 50.99
C LYS A 436 -10.63 22.29 50.77
N ARG A 437 -10.49 23.11 51.82
CA ARG A 437 -10.80 24.56 51.82
C ARG A 437 -9.77 25.36 51.00
N LYS A 438 -10.26 26.27 50.15
CA LYS A 438 -9.50 27.34 49.47
C LYS A 438 -9.02 28.37 50.51
N ARG A 439 -7.75 28.77 50.45
CA ARG A 439 -7.14 29.84 51.25
C ARG A 439 -7.23 31.14 50.46
N ASN A 440 -8.00 32.11 50.96
CA ASN A 440 -8.08 33.46 50.39
C ASN A 440 -6.98 34.37 50.96
N LYS A 441 -6.61 35.33 50.12
CA LYS A 441 -5.54 36.32 50.22
C LYS A 441 -6.05 37.54 51.01
N GLY A 442 -5.31 37.96 52.03
CA GLY A 442 -5.54 39.22 52.75
C GLY A 442 -4.19 39.88 53.05
N LYS A 443 -4.00 41.08 52.50
CA LYS A 443 -2.91 42.01 52.84
C LYS A 443 -3.21 42.61 54.21
N ASP A 444 -2.18 42.93 54.99
CA ASP A 444 -2.07 44.25 55.63
C ASP A 444 -0.63 44.55 56.06
N LYS A 445 -0.32 45.85 56.03
CA LYS A 445 0.97 46.52 56.19
C LYS A 445 1.23 46.82 57.67
N SER A 446 2.49 46.90 58.10
CA SER A 446 3.10 48.10 58.73
C SER A 446 4.47 47.83 59.39
N GLY A 447 5.36 48.82 59.27
CA GLY A 447 6.51 49.11 60.14
C GLY A 447 7.78 48.25 59.95
N GLY A 448 8.99 48.76 59.70
CA GLY A 448 9.51 50.13 59.59
C GLY A 448 11.05 50.10 59.50
N ILE A 449 11.61 51.14 58.86
CA ILE A 449 12.90 51.83 59.14
C ILE A 449 14.18 50.97 59.00
N ALA A 450 14.92 51.03 57.88
CA ALA A 450 15.90 52.04 57.42
C ALA A 450 17.26 52.01 58.15
N LEU A 451 18.33 51.64 57.43
CA LEU A 451 19.66 52.26 57.50
C LEU A 451 20.37 52.14 56.14
N ASN A 452 20.80 53.29 55.64
CA ASN A 452 21.64 53.52 54.46
C ASN A 452 23.12 53.45 54.87
N LEU A 453 23.98 52.88 54.03
CA LEU A 453 25.40 53.28 53.96
C LEU A 453 25.92 53.15 52.52
N SER A 454 26.31 54.29 51.96
CA SER A 454 27.27 54.50 50.86
C SER A 454 28.56 53.70 51.10
N GLY A 455 29.29 53.15 50.14
CA GLY A 455 29.74 53.69 48.85
C GLY A 455 31.27 53.81 48.92
N VAL A 456 32.01 53.13 48.04
CA VAL A 456 33.45 53.34 47.81
C VAL A 456 33.77 53.07 46.33
N PHE A 457 34.13 54.19 45.67
CA PHE A 457 34.73 54.48 44.35
C PHE A 457 34.11 53.99 43.05
#